data_AF-A0A2T2R4R5-F1
#
_entry.id   AF-A0A2T2R4R5-F1
#
_cell.length_a   1.000
_cell.length_b   1.000
_cell.length_c   1.000
_cell.angle_alpha   90.00
_cell.angle_beta   90.00
_cell.angle_gamma   90.00
#
_symmetry.space_group_name_H-M   'P 1'
#
loop_
_entity.id
_entity.type
_entity.pdbx_description
1 polymer ?
#
loop_
_entity_poly.entity_id
_entity_poly.type
_entity_poly.pdbx_seq_one_letter_code
_entity_poly.pdbx_strand_id
1 'polypeptide(L)' 'MEILARLTEEVGEFARLINDRFGAKDKKPEETKQKAEEEIGDIIFTLICFANAHDIDLDQAIQASIDKVIERDADRFD' A
#
# COMPACT_ATOMS: atom_id res chain seq x y z
N MET A 1 3.19 -17.64 -6.56
CA MET A 1 4.39 -17.07 -5.90
C MET A 1 4.87 -15.79 -6.57
N GLU A 2 4.79 -15.68 -7.91
CA GLU A 2 5.21 -14.48 -8.65
C GLU A 2 4.48 -13.18 -8.23
N ILE A 3 3.15 -13.22 -8.07
CA ILE A 3 2.34 -12.04 -7.69
C ILE A 3 2.73 -11.50 -6.30
N LEU A 4 2.98 -12.39 -5.33
CA LEU A 4 3.37 -11.98 -3.97
C LEU A 4 4.79 -11.40 -3.94
N ALA A 5 5.70 -11.93 -4.75
CA ALA A 5 7.05 -11.38 -4.90
C ALA A 5 6.99 -9.97 -5.49
N ARG A 6 6.17 -9.77 -6.54
CA ARG A 6 5.96 -8.45 -7.14
C ARG A 6 5.35 -7.47 -6.15
N LEU A 7 4.32 -7.86 -5.41
CA LEU A 7 3.72 -7.01 -4.38
C LEU A 7 4.75 -6.54 -3.34
N THR A 8 5.66 -7.45 -2.95
CA THR A 8 6.72 -7.14 -1.98
C THR A 8 7.74 -6.15 -2.55
N GLU A 9 8.04 -6.25 -3.85
CA GLU A 9 8.91 -5.32 -4.57
C GLU A 9 8.31 -3.91 -4.59
N GLU A 10 7.06 -3.75 -5.04
CA GLU A 10 6.40 -2.43 -5.14
C GLU A 10 6.26 -1.76 -3.77
N VAL A 11 5.93 -2.53 -2.72
CA VAL A 11 5.87 -2.00 -1.35
C VAL A 11 7.25 -1.54 -0.88
N GLY A 12 8.32 -2.23 -1.28
CA GLY A 12 9.70 -1.85 -0.96
C GLY A 12 10.16 -0.58 -1.67
N GLU A 13 9.81 -0.42 -2.94
CA GLU A 13 10.05 0.80 -3.72
C GLU A 13 9.29 1.99 -3.14
N PHE A 14 7.99 1.81 -2.85
CA PHE A 14 7.18 2.81 -2.15
C PHE A 14 7.80 3.22 -0.81
N ALA A 15 8.21 2.26 0.03
CA ALA A 15 8.80 2.54 1.33
C ALA A 15 10.10 3.36 1.21
N ARG A 16 10.94 3.04 0.23
CA ARG A 16 12.17 3.80 -0.06
C ARG A 16 11.85 5.23 -0.47
N LEU A 17 10.90 5.41 -1.38
CA LEU A 17 10.47 6.73 -1.86
C LEU A 17 9.90 7.60 -0.71
N ILE A 18 9.05 7.04 0.14
CA ILE A 18 8.50 7.76 1.31
C ILE A 18 9.60 8.13 2.30
N ASN A 19 10.53 7.23 2.57
CA ASN A 19 11.67 7.52 3.44
C ASN A 19 12.59 8.61 2.86
N ASP A 20 12.82 8.63 1.55
CA ASP A 20 13.61 9.67 0.91
C ASP A 20 12.90 11.04 0.95
N ARG A 21 11.56 11.06 0.84
CA ARG A 21 10.77 12.30 0.83
C ARG A 21 10.53 12.88 2.24
N PHE A 22 10.28 12.03 3.22
CA PHE A 22 9.82 12.42 4.57
C PHE A 22 10.72 11.94 5.72
N GLY A 23 11.75 11.14 5.44
CA GLY A 23 12.67 10.64 6.45
C GLY A 23 13.61 11.72 6.99
N ALA A 24 14.26 11.40 8.11
CA ALA A 24 15.09 12.35 8.87
C ALA A 24 16.47 12.64 8.24
N LYS A 25 16.80 12.05 7.08
CA LYS A 25 18.11 12.23 6.43
C LYS A 25 18.12 13.46 5.53
N ASP A 26 19.29 14.08 5.42
CA ASP A 26 19.53 15.21 4.52
C ASP A 26 19.20 14.82 3.07
N LYS A 27 18.30 15.58 2.46
CA LYS A 27 17.78 15.33 1.12
C LYS A 27 18.90 15.56 0.10
N LYS A 28 19.24 14.53 -0.67
CA LYS A 28 20.08 14.72 -1.86
C LYS A 28 19.24 15.49 -2.89
N PRO A 29 19.78 16.56 -3.51
CA PRO A 29 19.04 17.42 -4.44
C PRO A 29 18.70 16.74 -5.78
N GLU A 30 19.19 15.53 -6.01
CA GLU A 30 18.88 14.72 -7.18
C GLU A 30 17.53 14.03 -6.91
N GLU A 31 16.46 14.78 -7.17
CA GLU A 31 15.08 14.37 -6.95
C GLU A 31 14.78 13.00 -7.58
N THR A 32 14.26 12.10 -6.75
CA THR A 32 13.66 10.84 -7.16
C THR A 32 12.60 11.12 -8.24
N LYS A 33 12.85 10.68 -9.48
CA LYS A 33 11.92 10.86 -10.61
C LYS A 33 10.62 10.05 -10.45
N GLN A 34 10.68 9.01 -9.63
CA GLN A 34 9.56 8.11 -9.32
C GLN A 34 8.54 8.82 -8.44
N LYS A 35 7.26 8.70 -8.81
CA LYS A 35 6.15 9.36 -8.12
C LYS A 35 5.47 8.41 -7.16
N ALA A 36 5.04 8.91 -6.00
CA ALA A 36 4.35 8.09 -5.02
C ALA A 36 3.04 7.51 -5.58
N GLU A 37 2.42 8.26 -6.49
CA GLU A 37 1.22 7.88 -7.22
C GLU A 37 1.44 6.67 -8.12
N GLU A 38 2.63 6.50 -8.72
CA GLU A 38 2.98 5.36 -9.58
C GLU A 38 3.08 4.09 -8.72
N GLU A 39 3.88 4.14 -7.65
CA GLU A 39 4.08 3.02 -6.72
C GLU A 39 2.78 2.57 -6.04
N ILE A 40 1.93 3.51 -5.63
CA ILE A 40 0.61 3.21 -5.06
C ILE A 40 -0.26 2.49 -6.10
N GLY A 41 -0.22 2.95 -7.36
CA GLY A 41 -0.93 2.32 -8.47
C GLY A 41 -0.50 0.87 -8.68
N ASP A 42 0.81 0.61 -8.70
CA ASP A 42 1.37 -0.73 -8.91
C ASP A 42 1.05 -1.69 -7.75
N ILE A 43 1.07 -1.20 -6.51
CA ILE A 43 0.62 -1.96 -5.34
C ILE A 43 -0.86 -2.36 -5.48
N ILE A 44 -1.73 -1.40 -5.80
CA ILE A 44 -3.18 -1.65 -5.94
C ILE A 44 -3.43 -2.63 -7.09
N PHE A 45 -2.79 -2.42 -8.24
CA PHE A 45 -2.93 -3.29 -9.40
C PHE A 45 -2.51 -4.73 -9.08
N THR A 46 -1.37 -4.89 -8.41
CA THR A 46 -0.85 -6.22 -8.04
C THR A 46 -1.79 -6.91 -7.03
N LEU A 47 -2.38 -6.18 -6.09
CA LEU A 47 -3.39 -6.72 -5.17
C LEU A 47 -4.67 -7.14 -5.90
N ILE A 48 -5.12 -6.38 -6.90
CA ILE A 48 -6.27 -6.75 -7.73
C ILE A 48 -5.98 -8.05 -8.49
N CYS A 49 -4.80 -8.17 -9.10
CA CYS A 49 -4.38 -9.40 -9.77
C CYS A 49 -4.33 -10.58 -8.80
N PHE A 50 -3.81 -10.39 -7.59
CA PHE A 50 -3.80 -11.42 -6.56
C PHE A 50 -5.20 -11.88 -6.19
N ALA A 51 -6.11 -10.93 -5.90
CA ALA A 51 -7.47 -11.24 -5.52
C ALA A 51 -8.21 -12.01 -6.62
N ASN A 52 -8.11 -11.55 -7.87
CA ASN A 52 -8.70 -12.22 -9.03
C ASN A 52 -8.16 -13.65 -9.22
N ALA A 53 -6.85 -13.86 -9.03
CA ALA A 53 -6.25 -15.19 -9.18
C ALA A 53 -6.67 -16.18 -8.08
N HIS A 54 -7.16 -15.68 -6.96
CA HIS A 54 -7.53 -16.47 -5.78
C HIS A 54 -9.03 -16.44 -5.46
N ASP A 55 -9.86 -15.88 -6.37
CA ASP A 55 -11.31 -15.76 -6.20
C ASP A 55 -11.71 -15.01 -4.91
N ILE A 56 -10.96 -13.95 -4.59
CA ILE A 56 -11.20 -13.09 -3.43
C ILE A 56 -12.06 -11.89 -3.87
N ASP A 57 -13.21 -11.72 -3.23
CA ASP A 57 -14.05 -10.54 -3.38
C ASP A 57 -13.43 -9.35 -2.61
N LEU A 58 -12.88 -8.40 -3.36
CA LEU A 58 -12.23 -7.22 -2.80
C LEU A 58 -13.20 -6.25 -2.14
N ASP A 59 -14.44 -6.15 -2.62
CA ASP A 59 -15.44 -5.25 -2.03
C ASP A 59 -15.77 -5.73 -0.62
N GLN A 60 -15.99 -7.04 -0.46
CA GLN A 60 -16.19 -7.65 0.86
C GLN A 60 -14.96 -7.51 1.77
N ALA A 61 -13.75 -7.74 1.24
CA ALA A 61 -12.52 -7.66 2.02
C ALA A 61 -12.24 -6.23 2.52
N ILE A 62 -12.49 -5.22 1.69
CA ILE A 62 -12.33 -3.80 2.05
C ILE A 62 -13.39 -3.41 3.07
N GLN A 63 -14.67 -3.77 2.85
CA GLN A 63 -15.75 -3.46 3.78
C GLN A 63 -15.47 -4.04 5.17
N ALA A 64 -15.06 -5.31 5.25
CA ALA A 64 -14.71 -5.95 6.52
C ALA A 64 -13.54 -5.23 7.24
N SER A 65 -12.58 -4.69 6.49
CA SER A 65 -11.47 -3.93 7.05
C SER A 65 -11.92 -2.58 7.62
N ILE A 66 -12.84 -1.90 6.92
CA ILE A 66 -13.44 -0.63 7.35
C ILE A 66 -14.26 -0.85 8.61
N ASP A 67 -15.16 -1.83 8.61
CA ASP A 67 -16.05 -2.14 9.75
C ASP A 67 -15.24 -2.45 11.00
N LYS A 68 -14.16 -3.23 10.87
CA LYS A 68 -13.24 -3.53 11.97
C LYS A 68 -12.56 -2.29 12.56
N VAL A 69 -12.20 -1.31 11.73
CA VAL A 69 -11.61 -0.05 12.21
C VAL A 69 -12.66 0.79 12.94
N ILE A 70 -13.87 0.87 12.38
CA ILE A 70 -15.00 1.60 12.98
C ILE A 70 -15.35 1.00 14.34
N GLU A 71 -15.52 -0.32 14.43
CA GLU A 71 -15.84 -1.02 15.68
C GLU A 71 -14.73 -0.83 16.73
N ARG A 72 -13.46 -0.95 16.32
CA ARG A 72 -12.32 -0.75 17.24
C ARG A 72 -12.28 0.67 17.81
N ASP A 73 -12.54 1.68 16.98
CA ASP A 73 -12.44 3.08 17.38
C ASP A 73 -13.76 3.65 17.94
N ALA A 74 -14.83 2.83 18.01
CA ALA A 74 -16.14 3.22 18.56
C ALA A 74 -16.06 3.67 20.02
N ASP A 75 -15.22 3.03 20.83
CA ASP A 75 -15.03 3.35 22.26
C ASP A 75 -13.82 4.27 22.52
N ARG A 76 -13.26 4.90 21.48
CA ARG A 76 -11.99 5.64 21.58
C ARG A 76 -12.16 7.13 21.89
N PHE A 77 -13.39 7.64 21.83
CA PHE A 77 -13.72 9.05 22.02
C PHE A 77 -14.73 9.31 23.15
N ASP A 78 -15.03 8.32 24.00
CA ASP A 78 -15.76 8.50 25.26
C ASP A 78 -14.80 8.60 26.47
#